data_AF-A0A453KD57-F1
#
_entry.id   AF-A0A453KD57-F1
#
_cell.length_a   1.000
_cell.length_b   1.000
_cell.length_c   1.000
_cell.angle_alpha   90.00
_cell.angle_beta   90.00
_cell.angle_gamma   90.00
#
_symmetry.space_group_name_H-M   'P 1'
#
loop_
_entity.id
_entity.type
_entity.pdbx_description
1 polymer ?
#
loop_
_entity_poly.entity_id
_entity_poly.type
_entity_poly.pdbx_seq_one_letter_code
_entity_poly.pdbx_strand_id
1 'polypeptide(L)'
;PATAWSTTTPRVPLLPYVLLGLASTVMSQEPDAEEEWAAVERRGAHLVTGAAERPFIIHGFNTYWLMSFAADEATRPRVTAAIAEAAGAGLNVCRTWAFADGGYHALQTAPFCYDEEVFQALDFVVSEARRYKMRLILSLCNNWEDYGGKAQYVRWGKEAGVDLTSDDDFFSDPTLKGYYKAFVEAVLSRINTITNEAYKDDPTILAWELINEPRCPSDPSGDTLQVLYCGLIFVNFYVPCLFVHCTF
;
A
#
# COMPACT_ATOMS: atom_id res chain seq x y z
N PRO A 1 -30.76 -98.47 0.18
CA PRO A 1 -30.25 -97.97 1.48
C PRO A 1 -30.54 -96.48 1.64
N ALA A 2 -31.40 -96.16 2.62
CA ALA A 2 -31.73 -94.84 3.20
C ALA A 2 -32.31 -93.75 2.25
N THR A 3 -33.63 -93.46 2.23
CA THR A 3 -34.40 -92.55 3.15
C THR A 3 -33.88 -91.12 3.17
N ALA A 4 -34.65 -90.02 3.14
CA ALA A 4 -36.08 -89.72 3.05
C ALA A 4 -36.21 -88.17 2.98
N TRP A 5 -37.12 -87.67 2.14
CA TRP A 5 -38.01 -86.50 2.28
C TRP A 5 -37.54 -85.20 3.00
N SER A 6 -37.66 -84.05 2.31
CA SER A 6 -38.73 -83.07 2.53
C SER A 6 -38.34 -81.61 2.17
N THR A 7 -39.20 -81.02 1.34
CA THR A 7 -39.59 -79.61 1.14
C THR A 7 -38.87 -78.46 1.87
N THR A 8 -38.60 -77.37 1.13
CA THR A 8 -39.15 -75.99 1.32
C THR A 8 -38.16 -74.93 0.80
N THR A 9 -38.56 -74.11 -0.16
CA THR A 9 -37.89 -72.82 -0.49
C THR A 9 -38.44 -71.72 0.42
N PRO A 10 -37.60 -70.76 0.85
CA PRO A 10 -37.84 -69.41 0.32
C PRO A 10 -36.56 -68.59 0.04
N ARG A 11 -36.76 -67.59 -0.82
CA ARG A 11 -35.80 -66.57 -1.27
C ARG A 11 -35.29 -65.72 -0.11
N VAL A 12 -33.99 -65.43 -0.09
CA VAL A 12 -33.38 -64.44 0.82
C VAL A 12 -33.05 -63.16 0.01
N PRO A 13 -33.45 -61.97 0.48
CA PRO A 13 -33.26 -60.70 -0.24
C PRO A 13 -31.88 -60.08 0.04
N LEU A 14 -31.34 -59.42 -0.99
CA LEU A 14 -30.17 -58.53 -0.89
C LEU A 14 -30.56 -57.26 -0.11
N LEU A 15 -30.07 -57.12 1.12
CA LEU A 15 -30.04 -55.82 1.81
C LEU A 15 -28.77 -55.05 1.40
N PRO A 16 -28.89 -53.79 0.96
CA PRO A 16 -27.75 -52.87 0.96
C PRO A 16 -27.56 -52.29 2.36
N TYR A 17 -26.32 -52.34 2.86
CA TYR A 17 -25.92 -51.64 4.07
C TYR A 17 -26.04 -50.14 3.87
N VAL A 18 -26.96 -49.51 4.60
CA VAL A 18 -27.03 -48.05 4.72
C VAL A 18 -25.98 -47.62 5.76
N LEU A 19 -24.84 -47.13 5.28
CA LEU A 19 -23.89 -46.36 6.09
C LEU A 19 -24.50 -44.97 6.29
N LEU A 20 -25.04 -44.70 7.48
CA LEU A 20 -25.35 -43.33 7.93
C LEU A 20 -24.01 -42.65 8.25
N GLY A 21 -23.38 -42.07 7.23
CA GLY A 21 -22.34 -41.06 7.43
C GLY A 21 -23.01 -39.78 7.89
N LEU A 22 -22.85 -39.41 9.16
CA LEU A 22 -23.03 -38.03 9.60
C LEU A 22 -21.94 -37.20 8.92
N ALA A 23 -22.26 -36.70 7.73
CA ALA A 23 -21.55 -35.58 7.16
C ALA A 23 -21.88 -34.38 8.06
N SER A 24 -21.04 -34.13 9.06
CA SER A 24 -20.86 -32.78 9.55
C SER A 24 -20.25 -32.01 8.38
N THR A 25 -21.10 -31.49 7.50
CA THR A 25 -20.74 -30.35 6.69
C THR A 25 -20.37 -29.25 7.67
N VAL A 26 -19.08 -29.16 7.98
CA VAL A 26 -18.47 -27.87 8.25
C VAL A 26 -18.76 -27.10 6.97
N MET A 27 -19.87 -26.36 6.99
CA MET A 27 -20.03 -25.25 6.09
C MET A 27 -18.87 -24.34 6.43
N SER A 28 -17.74 -24.50 5.74
CA SER A 28 -16.79 -23.42 5.62
C SER A 28 -17.60 -22.32 4.97
N GLN A 29 -18.11 -21.39 5.77
CA GLN A 29 -18.48 -20.08 5.25
C GLN A 29 -17.26 -19.64 4.47
N GLU A 30 -17.41 -19.53 3.15
CA GLU A 30 -16.55 -18.66 2.36
C GLU A 30 -16.57 -17.33 3.15
N PRO A 31 -15.42 -16.86 3.66
CA PRO A 31 -15.39 -15.59 4.36
C PRO A 31 -16.04 -14.56 3.45
N ASP A 32 -16.98 -13.79 3.99
CA ASP A 32 -17.70 -12.76 3.23
C ASP A 32 -16.66 -11.94 2.44
N ALA A 33 -16.88 -11.72 1.15
CA ALA A 33 -15.90 -11.06 0.27
C ALA A 33 -15.50 -9.64 0.75
N GLU A 34 -16.29 -9.04 1.65
CA GLU A 34 -16.00 -7.78 2.34
C GLU A 34 -15.04 -7.92 3.53
N GLU A 35 -14.94 -9.11 4.15
CA GLU A 35 -14.05 -9.38 5.28
C GLU A 35 -12.56 -9.47 4.84
N GLU A 36 -12.29 -9.55 3.53
CA GLU A 36 -10.97 -9.92 3.02
C GLU A 36 -10.04 -8.74 2.65
N TRP A 37 -10.56 -7.51 2.46
CA TRP A 37 -9.71 -6.34 2.14
C TRP A 37 -9.49 -5.39 3.31
N ALA A 38 -9.42 -5.93 4.53
CA ALA A 38 -9.08 -5.17 5.74
C ALA A 38 -7.68 -4.53 5.68
N ALA A 39 -7.46 -3.49 6.49
CA ALA A 39 -6.16 -2.86 6.65
C ALA A 39 -5.13 -3.85 7.25
N VAL A 40 -3.86 -3.66 6.89
CA VAL A 40 -2.75 -4.40 7.47
C VAL A 40 -2.28 -3.68 8.73
N GLU A 41 -2.16 -4.40 9.83
CA GLU A 41 -1.78 -3.84 11.13
C GLU A 41 -0.48 -4.43 11.65
N ARG A 42 0.22 -3.68 12.50
CA ARG A 42 1.39 -4.17 13.23
C ARG A 42 0.97 -4.83 14.56
N ARG A 43 1.50 -6.03 14.81
CA ARG A 43 1.45 -6.72 16.11
C ARG A 43 2.87 -7.13 16.50
N GLY A 44 3.46 -6.35 17.41
CA GLY A 44 4.88 -6.52 17.77
C GLY A 44 5.79 -6.37 16.55
N ALA A 45 6.57 -7.41 16.23
CA ALA A 45 7.47 -7.43 15.08
C ALA A 45 6.82 -7.97 13.78
N HIS A 46 5.52 -8.28 13.80
CA HIS A 46 4.82 -8.91 12.68
C HIS A 46 3.73 -8.00 12.13
N LEU A 47 3.40 -8.21 10.85
CA LEU A 47 2.21 -7.66 10.22
C LEU A 47 1.10 -8.71 10.23
N VAL A 48 -0.13 -8.27 10.43
CA VAL A 48 -1.33 -9.10 10.41
C VAL A 48 -2.44 -8.45 9.60
N THR A 49 -3.38 -9.24 9.08
CA THR A 49 -4.53 -8.74 8.32
C THR A 49 -5.83 -9.44 8.72
N GLY A 50 -6.92 -8.67 8.75
CA GLY A 50 -8.27 -9.15 9.06
C GLY A 50 -8.53 -9.49 10.53
N ALA A 51 -9.79 -9.77 10.86
CA ALA A 51 -10.23 -10.05 12.24
C ALA A 51 -9.57 -11.31 12.84
N ALA A 52 -9.16 -12.26 12.00
CA ALA A 52 -8.47 -13.48 12.41
C ALA A 52 -6.95 -13.31 12.65
N GLU A 53 -6.42 -12.08 12.57
CA GLU A 53 -4.99 -11.75 12.75
C GLU A 53 -4.03 -12.64 11.94
N ARG A 54 -4.38 -12.92 10.68
CA ARG A 54 -3.55 -13.79 9.82
C ARG A 54 -2.21 -13.11 9.55
N PRO A 55 -1.05 -13.81 9.67
CA PRO A 55 0.25 -13.25 9.35
C PRO A 55 0.28 -12.70 7.91
N PHE A 56 0.76 -11.47 7.76
CA PHE A 56 0.95 -10.82 6.47
C PHE A 56 2.44 -10.75 6.16
N ILE A 57 2.89 -11.51 5.16
CA ILE A 57 4.29 -11.52 4.71
C ILE A 57 4.41 -10.74 3.42
N ILE A 58 5.36 -9.82 3.35
CA ILE A 58 5.58 -8.98 2.17
C ILE A 58 6.37 -9.77 1.11
N HIS A 59 5.75 -9.95 -0.05
CA HIS A 59 6.37 -10.37 -1.29
C HIS A 59 6.24 -9.20 -2.27
N GLY A 60 7.24 -8.31 -2.24
CA GLY A 60 7.10 -6.99 -2.86
C GLY A 60 8.05 -6.69 -4.01
N PHE A 61 7.79 -5.57 -4.67
CA PHE A 61 8.59 -5.02 -5.76
C PHE A 61 8.53 -3.48 -5.76
N ASN A 62 9.49 -2.85 -6.45
CA ASN A 62 9.56 -1.39 -6.61
C ASN A 62 9.20 -1.00 -8.04
N THR A 63 8.26 -0.07 -8.19
CA THR A 63 7.81 0.41 -9.50
C THR A 63 7.50 1.90 -9.41
N TYR A 64 8.54 2.71 -9.30
CA TYR A 64 8.42 4.14 -9.00
C TYR A 64 7.62 4.97 -10.04
N TRP A 65 7.52 4.48 -11.28
CA TRP A 65 7.01 5.23 -12.42
C TRP A 65 5.48 5.13 -12.62
N LEU A 66 4.76 4.38 -11.79
CA LEU A 66 3.33 4.08 -12.02
C LEU A 66 2.46 5.33 -12.18
N MET A 67 2.60 6.33 -11.30
CA MET A 67 1.83 7.58 -11.37
C MET A 67 2.14 8.35 -12.66
N SER A 68 3.42 8.50 -12.99
CA SER A 68 3.86 9.23 -14.19
C SER A 68 3.35 8.59 -15.48
N PHE A 69 3.32 7.25 -15.55
CA PHE A 69 2.78 6.52 -16.70
C PHE A 69 1.24 6.49 -16.71
N ALA A 70 0.59 6.58 -15.56
CA ALA A 70 -0.87 6.69 -15.49
C ALA A 70 -1.38 8.06 -15.96
N ALA A 71 -0.54 9.10 -15.89
CA ALA A 71 -0.91 10.45 -16.33
C ALA A 71 -1.08 10.55 -17.86
N ASP A 72 -0.37 9.74 -18.64
CA ASP A 72 -0.55 9.64 -20.08
C ASP A 72 -1.45 8.44 -20.45
N GLU A 73 -2.56 8.71 -21.16
CA GLU A 73 -3.51 7.69 -21.62
C GLU A 73 -2.86 6.58 -22.44
N ALA A 74 -1.82 6.90 -23.23
CA ALA A 74 -1.13 5.93 -24.07
C ALA A 74 -0.30 4.93 -23.24
N THR A 75 0.20 5.34 -22.09
CA THR A 75 1.00 4.49 -21.19
C THR A 75 0.20 3.92 -20.02
N ARG A 76 -0.98 4.48 -19.70
CA ARG A 76 -1.85 4.02 -18.61
C ARG A 76 -2.14 2.51 -18.64
N PRO A 77 -2.39 1.84 -19.78
CA PRO A 77 -2.56 0.39 -19.81
C PRO A 77 -1.36 -0.42 -19.30
N ARG A 78 -0.14 0.15 -19.34
CA ARG A 78 1.08 -0.49 -18.82
C ARG A 78 1.08 -0.58 -17.30
N VAL A 79 0.41 0.36 -16.61
CA VAL A 79 0.24 0.35 -15.15
C VAL A 79 -0.61 -0.85 -14.74
N THR A 80 -1.77 -1.02 -15.38
CA THR A 80 -2.63 -2.20 -15.21
C THR A 80 -1.86 -3.49 -15.45
N ALA A 81 -1.14 -3.58 -16.58
CA ALA A 81 -0.37 -4.78 -16.93
C ALA A 81 0.69 -5.11 -15.89
N ALA A 82 1.48 -4.13 -15.43
CA ALA A 82 2.52 -4.36 -14.44
C ALA A 82 1.98 -4.86 -13.09
N ILE A 83 0.86 -4.27 -12.62
CA ILE A 83 0.21 -4.69 -11.37
C ILE A 83 -0.38 -6.11 -11.55
N ALA A 84 -1.05 -6.37 -12.67
CA ALA A 84 -1.66 -7.66 -12.96
C ALA A 84 -0.62 -8.79 -13.08
N GLU A 85 0.50 -8.54 -13.77
CA GLU A 85 1.61 -9.51 -13.89
C GLU A 85 2.25 -9.81 -12.53
N ALA A 86 2.50 -8.78 -11.72
CA ALA A 86 3.04 -8.94 -10.37
C ALA A 86 2.09 -9.78 -9.48
N ALA A 87 0.79 -9.48 -9.52
CA ALA A 87 -0.22 -10.26 -8.80
C ALA A 87 -0.27 -11.72 -9.30
N GLY A 88 -0.21 -11.94 -10.62
CA GLY A 88 -0.16 -13.26 -11.23
C GLY A 88 1.09 -14.07 -10.85
N ALA A 89 2.20 -13.40 -10.53
CA ALA A 89 3.42 -14.00 -9.99
C ALA A 89 3.39 -14.24 -8.47
N GLY A 90 2.31 -13.85 -7.79
CA GLY A 90 2.14 -14.01 -6.34
C GLY A 90 2.76 -12.89 -5.50
N LEU A 91 3.12 -11.76 -6.10
CA LEU A 91 3.54 -10.57 -5.35
C LEU A 91 2.31 -9.86 -4.77
N ASN A 92 2.47 -9.25 -3.59
CA ASN A 92 1.36 -8.66 -2.83
C ASN A 92 1.59 -7.22 -2.34
N VAL A 93 2.80 -6.66 -2.50
CA VAL A 93 3.09 -5.26 -2.17
C VAL A 93 3.87 -4.58 -3.29
N CYS A 94 3.42 -3.40 -3.73
CA CYS A 94 4.16 -2.53 -4.64
C CYS A 94 4.59 -1.26 -3.90
N ARG A 95 5.88 -0.94 -3.95
CA ARG A 95 6.41 0.36 -3.53
C ARG A 95 6.51 1.29 -4.73
N THR A 96 5.92 2.48 -4.64
CA THR A 96 5.89 3.48 -5.73
C THR A 96 5.96 4.90 -5.19
N TRP A 97 6.17 5.87 -6.08
CA TRP A 97 6.14 7.31 -5.76
C TRP A 97 4.71 7.82 -5.73
N ALA A 98 4.40 8.56 -4.67
CA ALA A 98 3.24 9.45 -4.56
C ALA A 98 3.69 10.90 -4.57
N PHE A 99 4.84 11.20 -5.18
CA PHE A 99 5.38 12.54 -5.39
C PHE A 99 5.92 12.69 -6.82
N ALA A 100 5.94 13.92 -7.29
CA ALA A 100 6.74 14.41 -8.40
C ALA A 100 6.80 15.93 -8.24
N ASP A 101 7.94 16.44 -7.76
CA ASP A 101 8.10 17.82 -7.31
C ASP A 101 8.72 18.66 -8.43
N GLY A 102 7.91 19.47 -9.08
CA GLY A 102 8.30 20.25 -10.25
C GLY A 102 8.69 19.38 -11.47
N GLY A 103 8.92 20.04 -12.60
CA GLY A 103 9.32 19.38 -13.85
C GLY A 103 8.17 18.72 -14.63
N TYR A 104 8.50 17.66 -15.36
CA TYR A 104 7.57 16.97 -16.26
C TYR A 104 6.60 16.06 -15.48
N HIS A 105 5.30 16.18 -15.76
CA HIS A 105 4.22 15.47 -15.04
C HIS A 105 4.36 15.60 -13.51
N ALA A 106 4.66 16.81 -13.05
CA ALA A 106 4.76 17.12 -11.63
C ALA A 106 3.39 16.98 -10.96
N LEU A 107 3.32 16.18 -9.90
CA LEU A 107 2.15 16.14 -9.02
C LEU A 107 2.08 17.44 -8.22
N GLN A 108 3.23 17.91 -7.70
CA GLN A 108 3.35 19.19 -7.02
C GLN A 108 4.12 20.16 -7.92
N THR A 109 3.41 21.11 -8.52
CA THR A 109 3.99 22.07 -9.48
C THR A 109 4.69 23.24 -8.78
N ALA A 110 4.22 23.61 -7.60
CA ALA A 110 4.80 24.60 -6.68
C ALA A 110 4.34 24.30 -5.24
N PRO A 111 4.90 24.94 -4.20
CA PRO A 111 4.37 24.81 -2.85
C PRO A 111 2.87 25.11 -2.81
N PHE A 112 2.08 24.22 -2.20
CA PHE A 112 0.62 24.30 -2.11
C PHE A 112 -0.16 24.21 -3.43
N CYS A 113 0.50 23.93 -4.55
CA CYS A 113 -0.12 23.80 -5.88
C CYS A 113 0.07 22.38 -6.41
N TYR A 114 -1.04 21.68 -6.66
CA TYR A 114 -1.04 20.29 -7.12
C TYR A 114 -1.77 20.16 -8.45
N ASP A 115 -1.23 19.35 -9.35
CA ASP A 115 -1.84 19.06 -10.65
C ASP A 115 -2.92 17.98 -10.48
N GLU A 116 -4.17 18.33 -10.76
CA GLU A 116 -5.32 17.43 -10.58
C GLU A 116 -5.31 16.25 -11.55
N GLU A 117 -4.81 16.43 -12.79
CA GLU A 117 -4.73 15.33 -13.76
C GLU A 117 -3.70 14.29 -13.32
N VAL A 118 -2.55 14.75 -12.79
CA VAL A 118 -1.53 13.87 -12.20
C VAL A 118 -2.03 13.24 -10.88
N PHE A 119 -2.83 13.95 -10.09
CA PHE A 119 -3.46 13.37 -8.89
C PHE A 119 -4.44 12.25 -9.24
N GLN A 120 -5.25 12.43 -10.29
CA GLN A 120 -6.15 11.39 -10.81
C GLN A 120 -5.37 10.20 -11.39
N ALA A 121 -4.15 10.42 -11.89
CA ALA A 121 -3.26 9.34 -12.27
C ALA A 121 -2.85 8.48 -11.07
N LEU A 122 -2.57 9.09 -9.90
CA LEU A 122 -2.34 8.35 -8.66
C LEU A 122 -3.63 7.66 -8.18
N ASP A 123 -4.80 8.29 -8.33
CA ASP A 123 -6.10 7.67 -8.02
C ASP A 123 -6.28 6.36 -8.81
N PHE A 124 -5.93 6.37 -10.10
CA PHE A 124 -5.94 5.21 -10.97
C PHE A 124 -5.01 4.10 -10.46
N VAL A 125 -3.77 4.44 -10.09
CA VAL A 125 -2.82 3.46 -9.52
C VAL A 125 -3.38 2.79 -8.26
N VAL A 126 -3.95 3.56 -7.34
CA VAL A 126 -4.57 3.02 -6.12
C VAL A 126 -5.76 2.11 -6.46
N SER A 127 -6.61 2.53 -7.39
CA SER A 127 -7.79 1.74 -7.81
C SER A 127 -7.40 0.41 -8.46
N GLU A 128 -6.36 0.40 -9.31
CA GLU A 128 -5.88 -0.82 -9.97
C GLU A 128 -5.15 -1.72 -8.99
N ALA A 129 -4.37 -1.17 -8.06
CA ALA A 129 -3.79 -1.95 -6.97
C ALA A 129 -4.87 -2.66 -6.15
N ARG A 130 -5.96 -1.96 -5.81
CA ARG A 130 -7.11 -2.55 -5.12
C ARG A 130 -7.75 -3.69 -5.91
N ARG A 131 -7.98 -3.47 -7.21
CA ARG A 131 -8.57 -4.44 -8.13
C ARG A 131 -7.79 -5.75 -8.18
N TYR A 132 -6.46 -5.66 -8.19
CA TYR A 132 -5.56 -6.82 -8.27
C TYR A 132 -5.06 -7.30 -6.90
N LYS A 133 -5.68 -6.86 -5.81
CA LYS A 133 -5.33 -7.26 -4.44
C LYS A 133 -3.84 -6.99 -4.12
N MET A 134 -3.32 -5.87 -4.61
CA MET A 134 -1.98 -5.37 -4.36
C MET A 134 -2.02 -4.28 -3.29
N ARG A 135 -1.16 -4.39 -2.26
CA ARG A 135 -0.95 -3.31 -1.29
C ARG A 135 0.07 -2.31 -1.80
N LEU A 136 -0.06 -1.04 -1.40
CA LEU A 136 0.87 0.01 -1.78
C LEU A 136 1.69 0.54 -0.60
N ILE A 137 3.00 0.73 -0.83
CA ILE A 137 3.83 1.61 -0.02
C ILE A 137 4.07 2.87 -0.85
N LEU A 138 3.57 4.01 -0.36
CA LEU A 138 3.62 5.28 -1.07
C LEU A 138 4.70 6.17 -0.45
N SER A 139 5.78 6.42 -1.19
CA SER A 139 6.78 7.40 -0.79
C SER A 139 6.31 8.81 -1.11
N LEU A 140 6.57 9.75 -0.21
CA LEU A 140 6.04 11.11 -0.23
C LEU A 140 7.09 12.17 -0.60
N CYS A 141 8.36 11.80 -0.75
CA CYS A 141 9.41 12.68 -1.25
C CYS A 141 10.64 11.85 -1.66
N ASN A 142 11.63 12.49 -2.28
CA ASN A 142 12.92 11.88 -2.62
C ASN A 142 14.08 12.60 -1.94
N ASN A 143 15.11 11.85 -1.54
CA ASN A 143 16.40 12.44 -1.21
C ASN A 143 17.18 12.87 -2.48
N TRP A 144 16.96 12.17 -3.59
CA TRP A 144 17.62 12.41 -4.87
C TRP A 144 16.82 13.36 -5.77
N GLU A 145 17.45 13.85 -6.83
CA GLU A 145 16.86 14.86 -7.73
C GLU A 145 15.82 14.30 -8.72
N ASP A 146 15.79 12.99 -8.94
CA ASP A 146 14.82 12.35 -9.82
C ASP A 146 13.40 12.59 -9.29
N TYR A 147 12.53 13.11 -10.16
CA TYR A 147 11.18 13.56 -9.81
C TYR A 147 11.16 14.65 -8.74
N GLY A 148 12.24 15.44 -8.62
CA GLY A 148 12.31 16.60 -7.73
C GLY A 148 13.03 16.32 -6.42
N GLY A 149 12.28 15.98 -5.36
CA GLY A 149 12.86 15.67 -4.06
C GLY A 149 13.29 16.88 -3.23
N LYS A 150 14.05 16.64 -2.15
CA LYS A 150 14.45 17.67 -1.18
C LYS A 150 15.14 18.89 -1.82
N ALA A 151 15.91 18.67 -2.89
CA ALA A 151 16.58 19.73 -3.63
C ALA A 151 15.55 20.68 -4.29
N GLN A 152 14.41 20.17 -4.77
CA GLN A 152 13.33 21.01 -5.31
C GLN A 152 12.68 21.87 -4.22
N TYR A 153 12.47 21.32 -3.03
CA TYR A 153 11.96 22.08 -1.89
C TYR A 153 12.90 23.22 -1.50
N VAL A 154 14.22 22.98 -1.51
CA VAL A 154 15.22 24.03 -1.29
C VAL A 154 15.21 25.08 -2.40
N ARG A 155 15.02 24.68 -3.67
CA ARG A 155 14.83 25.64 -4.78
C ARG A 155 13.62 26.55 -4.55
N TRP A 156 12.46 25.98 -4.21
CA TRP A 156 11.26 26.75 -3.91
C TRP A 156 11.46 27.70 -2.70
N GLY A 157 12.18 27.26 -1.67
CA GLY A 157 12.55 28.11 -0.55
C GLY A 157 13.41 29.31 -0.95
N LYS A 158 14.44 29.07 -1.79
CA LYS A 158 15.30 30.14 -2.31
C LYS A 158 14.52 31.14 -3.16
N GLU A 159 13.59 30.66 -3.99
CA GLU A 159 12.70 31.50 -4.79
C GLU A 159 11.76 32.35 -3.92
N ALA A 160 11.36 31.83 -2.75
CA ALA A 160 10.59 32.56 -1.74
C ALA A 160 11.44 33.51 -0.88
N GLY A 161 12.76 33.58 -1.11
CA GLY A 161 13.68 34.46 -0.39
C GLY A 161 14.22 33.90 0.94
N VAL A 162 14.09 32.60 1.18
CA VAL A 162 14.70 31.92 2.34
C VAL A 162 16.20 31.74 2.10
N ASP A 163 17.02 32.11 3.08
CA ASP A 163 18.48 31.97 3.02
C ASP A 163 18.90 30.52 3.33
N LEU A 164 19.04 29.71 2.28
CA LEU A 164 19.32 28.28 2.35
C LEU A 164 20.65 27.96 1.68
N THR A 165 21.47 27.15 2.35
CA THR A 165 22.85 26.86 1.93
C THR A 165 23.08 25.39 1.61
N SER A 166 22.19 24.51 2.03
CA SER A 166 22.29 23.06 1.84
C SER A 166 20.94 22.43 1.47
N ASP A 167 20.97 21.32 0.75
CA ASP A 167 19.76 20.50 0.52
C ASP A 167 19.24 19.86 1.82
N ASP A 168 20.11 19.72 2.83
CA ASP A 168 19.74 19.22 4.15
C ASP A 168 18.91 20.23 4.96
N ASP A 169 18.86 21.50 4.53
CA ASP A 169 17.99 22.51 5.14
C ASP A 169 16.50 22.13 5.00
N PHE A 170 16.16 21.22 4.08
CA PHE A 170 14.86 20.57 3.99
C PHE A 170 14.38 19.97 5.33
N PHE A 171 15.29 19.40 6.11
CA PHE A 171 14.94 18.70 7.35
C PHE A 171 14.70 19.65 8.54
N SER A 172 15.25 20.87 8.48
CA SER A 172 15.35 21.79 9.62
C SER A 172 14.58 23.10 9.41
N ASP A 173 14.57 23.65 8.19
CA ASP A 173 13.95 24.94 7.92
C ASP A 173 12.41 24.88 8.08
N PRO A 174 11.81 25.80 8.86
CA PRO A 174 10.38 25.77 9.14
C PRO A 174 9.50 26.01 7.90
N THR A 175 9.99 26.77 6.91
CA THR A 175 9.25 27.04 5.67
C THR A 175 9.16 25.78 4.83
N LEU A 176 10.29 25.10 4.65
CA LEU A 176 10.39 23.87 3.84
C LEU A 176 9.60 22.73 4.47
N LYS A 177 9.70 22.58 5.81
CA LYS A 177 8.86 21.66 6.56
C LYS A 177 7.38 21.99 6.43
N GLY A 178 7.03 23.28 6.36
CA GLY A 178 5.67 23.75 6.09
C GLY A 178 5.16 23.28 4.72
N TYR A 179 5.96 23.46 3.67
CA TYR A 179 5.62 23.00 2.32
C TYR A 179 5.40 21.49 2.28
N TYR A 180 6.33 20.73 2.87
CA TYR A 180 6.25 19.27 2.87
C TYR A 180 5.04 18.78 3.67
N LYS A 181 4.78 19.33 4.85
CA LYS A 181 3.60 18.98 5.65
C LYS A 181 2.29 19.25 4.91
N ALA A 182 2.21 20.36 4.18
CA ALA A 182 1.03 20.68 3.40
C ALA A 182 0.83 19.73 2.21
N PHE A 183 1.91 19.29 1.57
CA PHE A 183 1.85 18.25 0.54
C PHE A 183 1.37 16.92 1.12
N VAL A 184 1.94 16.49 2.25
CA VAL A 184 1.54 15.26 2.92
C VAL A 184 0.06 15.30 3.32
N GLU A 185 -0.42 16.41 3.89
CA GLU A 185 -1.84 16.58 4.20
C GLU A 185 -2.72 16.47 2.94
N ALA A 186 -2.31 17.06 1.81
CA ALA A 186 -3.04 16.98 0.55
C ALA A 186 -3.13 15.53 0.02
N VAL A 187 -2.05 14.76 0.11
CA VAL A 187 -2.04 13.33 -0.27
C VAL A 187 -2.92 12.49 0.64
N LEU A 188 -2.81 12.65 1.96
CA LEU A 188 -3.57 11.82 2.91
C LEU A 188 -5.07 12.14 2.89
N SER A 189 -5.43 13.42 2.70
CA SER A 189 -6.82 13.88 2.65
C SER A 189 -7.48 13.76 1.28
N ARG A 190 -6.73 13.37 0.24
CA ARG A 190 -7.28 13.13 -1.11
C ARG A 190 -8.41 12.11 -1.05
N ILE A 191 -9.56 12.48 -1.60
CA ILE A 191 -10.63 11.54 -1.92
C ILE A 191 -10.35 11.01 -3.33
N ASN A 192 -10.12 9.71 -3.43
CA ASN A 192 -9.87 9.04 -4.70
C ASN A 192 -11.08 9.21 -5.63
N THR A 193 -10.88 9.75 -6.82
CA THR A 193 -11.97 10.01 -7.78
C THR A 193 -12.63 8.76 -8.36
N ILE A 194 -11.99 7.59 -8.23
CA ILE A 194 -12.47 6.30 -8.75
C ILE A 194 -13.10 5.47 -7.63
N THR A 195 -12.43 5.33 -6.48
CA THR A 195 -12.92 4.51 -5.36
C THR A 195 -13.83 5.28 -4.41
N ASN A 196 -13.81 6.62 -4.47
CA ASN A 196 -14.54 7.52 -3.56
C ASN A 196 -14.18 7.31 -2.08
N GLU A 197 -12.98 6.80 -1.81
CA GLU A 197 -12.40 6.65 -0.47
C GLU A 197 -11.28 7.66 -0.26
N ALA A 198 -11.16 8.21 0.94
CA ALA A 198 -10.01 9.03 1.28
C ALA A 198 -8.76 8.14 1.37
N TYR A 199 -7.61 8.60 0.87
CA TYR A 199 -6.39 7.80 0.84
C TYR A 199 -5.96 7.30 2.22
N LYS A 200 -6.07 8.14 3.25
CA LYS A 200 -5.79 7.74 4.64
C LYS A 200 -6.70 6.61 5.17
N ASP A 201 -7.86 6.42 4.56
CA ASP A 201 -8.87 5.44 4.94
C ASP A 201 -8.91 4.22 3.99
N ASP A 202 -8.18 4.23 2.86
CA ASP A 202 -8.17 3.15 1.87
C ASP A 202 -7.19 2.02 2.29
N PRO A 203 -7.68 0.82 2.62
CA PRO A 203 -6.83 -0.30 3.08
C PRO A 203 -5.89 -0.84 1.99
N THR A 204 -6.02 -0.39 0.75
CA THR A 204 -5.05 -0.67 -0.32
C THR A 204 -3.68 -0.07 -0.01
N ILE A 205 -3.62 1.04 0.73
CA ILE A 205 -2.38 1.68 1.13
C ILE A 205 -1.90 1.04 2.45
N LEU A 206 -0.81 0.28 2.36
CA LEU A 206 -0.23 -0.45 3.50
C LEU A 206 0.66 0.44 4.36
N ALA A 207 1.39 1.37 3.75
CA ALA A 207 2.24 2.29 4.48
C ALA A 207 2.50 3.58 3.69
N TRP A 208 2.74 4.63 4.47
CA TRP A 208 3.30 5.88 4.01
C TRP A 208 4.79 5.89 4.31
N GLU A 209 5.61 6.17 3.30
CA GLU A 209 7.05 6.35 3.45
C GLU A 209 7.36 7.84 3.32
N LEU A 210 7.96 8.45 4.34
CA LEU A 210 8.14 9.90 4.37
C LEU A 210 9.03 10.39 3.22
N ILE A 211 10.13 9.69 2.97
CA ILE A 211 11.11 10.09 1.96
C ILE A 211 11.90 8.86 1.53
N ASN A 212 12.14 8.74 0.24
CA ASN A 212 13.03 7.75 -0.33
C ASN A 212 14.49 8.03 0.06
N GLU A 213 15.15 7.04 0.67
CA GLU A 213 16.58 7.05 1.01
C GLU A 213 17.11 8.34 1.65
N PRO A 214 16.54 8.81 2.77
CA PRO A 214 16.95 10.06 3.39
C PRO A 214 18.42 10.03 3.80
N ARG A 215 19.14 11.08 3.44
CA ARG A 215 20.50 11.35 3.90
C ARG A 215 20.57 12.78 4.42
N CYS A 216 21.25 12.97 5.55
CA CYS A 216 21.59 14.27 6.10
C CYS A 216 23.09 14.31 6.43
N PRO A 217 23.99 14.39 5.42
CA PRO A 217 25.43 14.45 5.67
C PRO A 217 25.88 15.64 6.52
N SER A 218 25.09 16.72 6.58
CA SER A 218 25.35 17.87 7.45
C SER A 218 25.23 17.53 8.95
N ASP A 219 24.48 16.48 9.32
CA ASP A 219 24.31 16.00 10.68
C ASP A 219 24.52 14.48 10.78
N PRO A 220 25.78 14.02 10.94
CA PRO A 220 26.08 12.60 11.06
C PRO A 220 25.51 11.91 12.31
N SER A 221 25.01 12.66 13.30
CA SER A 221 24.39 12.07 14.50
C SER A 221 23.04 11.42 14.21
N GLY A 222 22.33 11.92 13.19
CA GLY A 222 20.97 11.51 12.85
C GLY A 222 19.86 12.25 13.62
N ASP A 223 20.21 13.14 14.56
CA ASP A 223 19.24 13.88 15.38
C ASP A 223 18.26 14.68 14.53
N THR A 224 18.77 15.35 13.49
CA THR A 224 17.95 16.16 12.56
C THR A 224 16.90 15.31 11.85
N LEU A 225 17.29 14.12 11.38
CA LEU A 225 16.36 13.19 10.75
C LEU A 225 15.33 12.69 11.78
N GLN A 226 15.76 12.31 12.98
CA GLN A 226 14.87 11.85 14.05
C GLN A 226 13.81 12.89 14.44
N VAL A 227 14.19 14.17 14.51
CA VAL A 227 13.26 15.27 14.80
C VAL A 227 12.23 15.43 13.68
N LEU A 228 12.61 15.28 12.41
CA LEU A 228 11.65 15.29 11.31
C LEU A 228 10.63 14.14 11.47
N TYR A 229 11.10 12.91 11.70
CA TYR A 229 10.25 11.74 11.87
C TYR A 229 9.26 11.92 13.02
N CYS A 230 9.74 12.33 14.20
CA CYS A 230 8.87 12.57 15.36
C CYS A 230 7.85 13.69 15.08
N GLY A 231 8.28 14.79 14.47
CA GLY A 231 7.43 15.96 14.22
C GLY A 231 6.34 15.78 13.15
N LEU A 232 6.39 14.69 12.38
CA LEU A 232 5.35 14.30 11.42
C LEU A 232 4.36 13.33 12.07
N ILE A 233 4.81 12.35 12.87
CA ILE A 233 3.94 11.38 13.55
C ILE A 233 2.82 12.05 14.37
N PHE A 234 3.04 13.25 14.93
CA PHE A 234 2.03 14.00 15.70
C PHE A 234 0.96 14.72 14.86
N VAL A 235 1.07 14.75 13.53
CA VAL A 235 0.04 15.31 12.63
C VAL A 235 -0.93 14.20 12.22
N ASN A 236 -1.77 13.72 13.15
CA ASN A 236 -2.87 12.77 12.87
C ASN A 236 -2.50 11.51 12.06
N PHE A 237 -1.26 11.02 12.13
CA PHE A 237 -0.89 9.74 11.54
C PHE A 237 -1.37 8.59 12.45
N TYR A 238 -2.68 8.30 12.45
CA TYR A 238 -3.16 6.97 12.81
C TYR A 238 -2.84 6.03 11.64
N VAL A 239 -1.56 5.80 11.38
CA VAL A 239 -1.07 4.92 10.33
C VAL A 239 -0.62 3.63 11.02
N PRO A 240 -1.28 2.49 10.79
CA PRO A 240 -0.93 1.24 11.45
C PRO A 240 0.52 0.79 11.23
N CYS A 241 1.17 1.26 10.16
CA CYS A 241 2.54 0.88 9.77
C CYS A 241 3.33 2.04 9.14
N LEU A 242 3.83 2.99 9.93
CA LEU A 242 4.93 3.85 9.46
C LEU A 242 6.22 3.01 9.51
N PHE A 243 6.77 2.62 8.35
CA PHE A 243 8.05 1.93 8.29
C PHE A 243 9.19 2.94 8.48
N VAL A 244 9.57 3.18 9.73
CA VAL A 244 10.84 3.81 10.07
C VAL A 244 11.71 2.72 10.67
N HIS A 245 12.59 2.13 9.87
CA HIS A 245 13.61 1.23 10.38
C HIS A 245 14.73 2.08 11.02
N CYS A 246 14.50 2.58 12.23
CA CYS A 246 15.58 3.01 13.11
C CYS A 246 16.12 1.77 13.83
N THR A 247 17.18 1.17 13.30
CA THR A 247 18.06 0.32 14.11
C THR A 247 18.82 1.22 15.08
N PHE A 248 18.61 0.97 16.39
CA PHE A 248 19.38 1.51 17.51
C PHE A 248 20.87 1.17 17.41
#